data_AF-A0A229RUK0-F1
#
_entry.id   AF-A0A229RUK0-F1
#
_cell.length_a   1.000
_cell.length_b   1.000
_cell.length_c   1.000
_cell.angle_alpha   90.00
_cell.angle_beta   90.00
_cell.angle_gamma   90.00
#
_symmetry.space_group_name_H-M   'P 1'
#
loop_
_entity.id
_entity.type
_entity.pdbx_description
1 polymer ?
#
loop_
_entity_poly.entity_id
_entity_poly.type
_entity_poly.pdbx_seq_one_letter_code
_entity_poly.pdbx_strand_id
1 'polypeptide(L)'
;MFDDERTRPIAVPRGNRRLRLRVTVVTAFLAVTGILGYVIFQADAAGRPARDERVATVVFDRTSGKQVVGDHGGERFRTASVVKLFIALDAITHGPRKSDEARIHRMLSRSDDAIANTLWTRNGASAIVTRTAAAIGLKNTTPPADAGRWGDTLSTAEDIAATYRHILTLPKAKRNLILKPLREAPRTAADGFDQHFGIPTAFEDRPWAVKQGWAAGHGAVDAHTTGLVGEGDRYIVVILTSHADGTDLAVATASATSAAESLFPRLGK
;
A
#
# COMPACT_ATOMS: atom_id res chain seq x y z
N MET A 1 14.01 -19.50 0.06
CA MET A 1 13.97 -18.07 0.43
C MET A 1 13.74 -17.30 -0.85
N PHE A 2 12.50 -16.86 -1.11
CA PHE A 2 12.19 -16.02 -2.26
C PHE A 2 12.88 -14.67 -2.09
N ASP A 3 13.49 -14.18 -3.15
CA ASP A 3 14.28 -12.96 -3.11
C ASP A 3 13.42 -11.76 -3.50
N ASP A 4 12.75 -11.14 -2.52
CA ASP A 4 11.72 -10.13 -2.77
C ASP A 4 12.29 -8.70 -2.79
N GLU A 5 12.37 -8.10 -3.99
CA GLU A 5 12.90 -6.74 -4.20
C GLU A 5 12.18 -5.67 -3.37
N ARG A 6 10.93 -5.91 -2.95
CA ARG A 6 10.10 -4.94 -2.19
C ARG A 6 10.61 -4.73 -0.78
N THR A 7 11.32 -5.73 -0.28
CA THR A 7 11.85 -5.83 1.08
C THR A 7 13.35 -5.52 1.12
N ARG A 8 13.99 -5.39 -0.05
CA ARG A 8 15.40 -5.06 -0.20
C ARG A 8 15.59 -3.54 -0.19
N PRO A 9 16.53 -3.02 0.61
CA PRO A 9 16.92 -1.62 0.50
C PRO A 9 17.49 -1.33 -0.89
N ILE A 10 16.86 -0.41 -1.63
CA ILE A 10 17.47 0.19 -2.82
C ILE A 10 18.24 1.46 -2.44
N ALA A 11 19.25 1.82 -3.23
CA ALA A 11 20.02 3.02 -3.00
C ALA A 11 19.14 4.28 -3.18
N VAL A 12 19.02 5.07 -2.11
CA VAL A 12 18.33 6.37 -2.13
C VAL A 12 19.36 7.50 -2.01
N PRO A 13 19.39 8.48 -2.92
CA PRO A 13 20.26 9.64 -2.81
C PRO A 13 20.02 10.34 -1.48
N ARG A 14 21.08 10.47 -0.66
CA ARG A 14 21.01 11.30 0.54
C ARG A 14 20.79 12.75 0.11
N GLY A 15 19.67 13.35 0.51
CA GLY A 15 19.43 14.77 0.27
C GLY A 15 20.60 15.59 0.81
N ASN A 16 21.14 16.49 -0.03
CA ASN A 16 22.24 17.39 0.34
C ASN A 16 21.84 18.21 1.58
N ARG A 17 22.25 17.79 2.78
CA ARG A 17 22.25 18.66 3.95
C ARG A 17 23.50 19.53 3.91
N ARG A 18 23.41 20.67 3.20
CA ARG A 18 24.26 21.83 3.51
C ARG A 18 23.41 22.89 4.20
N LEU A 19 23.30 22.77 5.52
CA LEU A 19 23.18 23.92 6.40
C LEU A 19 24.03 23.63 7.64
N ARG A 20 25.21 24.27 7.73
CA ARG A 20 25.99 24.30 8.95
C ARG A 20 25.30 25.26 9.91
N LEU A 21 24.45 24.75 10.79
CA LEU A 21 24.05 25.48 11.98
C LEU A 21 25.06 25.14 13.09
N ARG A 22 25.81 26.14 13.55
CA ARG A 22 26.59 26.01 14.80
C ARG A 22 25.59 25.94 15.95
N VAL A 23 25.44 24.77 16.56
CA VAL A 23 24.69 24.61 17.81
C VAL A 23 25.72 24.51 18.93
N THR A 24 25.76 25.54 19.76
CA THR A 24 26.45 25.52 21.05
C THR A 24 25.74 24.52 21.96
N VAL A 25 26.52 23.59 22.51
CA VAL A 25 26.05 22.54 23.43
C VAL A 25 25.69 23.17 24.78
N VAL A 26 24.43 23.04 25.20
CA VAL A 26 24.03 23.15 26.61
C VAL A 26 23.39 21.82 26.99
N THR A 27 24.16 20.98 27.66
CA THR A 27 23.75 19.67 28.17
C THR A 27 23.27 19.82 29.60
N ALA A 28 22.00 19.52 29.87
CA ALA A 28 21.50 18.76 31.03
C ALA A 28 19.97 18.88 31.09
N PHE A 29 19.28 17.82 31.54
CA PHE A 29 17.84 17.74 31.86
C PHE A 29 16.78 17.33 30.82
N LEU A 30 17.11 16.65 29.71
CA LEU A 30 16.10 15.97 28.86
C LEU A 30 16.39 14.49 28.54
N ALA A 31 17.26 13.83 29.32
CA ALA A 31 17.58 12.42 29.09
C ALA A 31 16.55 11.45 29.72
N VAL A 32 15.85 11.84 30.80
CA VAL A 32 15.02 10.90 31.57
C VAL A 32 13.60 10.74 30.99
N THR A 33 13.00 11.80 30.44
CA THR A 33 11.69 11.73 29.76
C THR A 33 11.77 11.04 28.40
N GLY A 34 12.87 11.19 27.68
CA GLY A 34 13.11 10.47 26.42
C GLY A 34 13.30 8.96 26.61
N ILE A 35 14.00 8.56 27.67
CA ILE A 35 14.19 7.14 28.01
C ILE A 35 12.86 6.53 28.48
N LEU A 36 12.07 7.22 29.31
CA LEU A 36 10.78 6.69 29.76
C LEU A 36 9.75 6.61 28.60
N GLY A 37 9.73 7.59 27.69
CA GLY A 37 8.91 7.53 26.48
C GLY A 37 9.32 6.42 25.52
N TYR A 38 10.63 6.14 25.40
CA TYR A 38 11.15 5.02 24.62
C TYR A 38 10.83 3.65 25.24
N VAL A 39 10.90 3.54 26.57
CA VAL A 39 10.58 2.30 27.30
C VAL A 39 9.06 2.03 27.29
N ILE A 40 8.21 3.05 27.40
CA ILE A 40 6.75 2.89 27.28
C ILE A 40 6.36 2.53 25.83
N PHE A 41 6.98 3.15 24.81
CA PHE A 41 6.74 2.81 23.39
C PHE A 41 7.16 1.36 23.06
N GLN A 42 8.24 0.86 23.67
CA GLN A 42 8.65 -0.53 23.52
C GLN A 42 7.78 -1.52 24.32
N ALA A 43 7.24 -1.09 25.47
CA ALA A 43 6.38 -1.93 26.30
C ALA A 43 4.99 -2.18 25.67
N ASP A 44 4.41 -1.20 24.96
CA ASP A 44 3.16 -1.40 24.20
C ASP A 44 3.36 -2.24 22.92
N ALA A 45 4.59 -2.32 22.40
CA ALA A 45 4.94 -3.21 21.29
C ALA A 45 5.16 -4.67 21.74
N ALA A 46 5.34 -4.91 23.04
CA ALA A 46 5.62 -6.22 23.64
C ALA A 46 4.49 -6.62 24.61
N GLY A 47 3.31 -7.00 24.09
CA GLY A 47 2.20 -7.28 25.01
C GLY A 47 0.97 -8.03 24.51
N ARG A 48 0.97 -8.57 23.28
CA ARG A 48 -0.02 -9.59 22.86
C ARG A 48 0.71 -10.63 22.02
N PRO A 49 0.40 -11.94 22.15
CA PRO A 49 0.83 -12.89 21.13
C PRO A 49 0.35 -12.33 19.80
N ALA A 50 1.27 -12.14 18.85
CA ALA A 50 0.88 -11.78 17.49
C ALA A 50 -0.14 -12.83 17.05
N ARG A 51 -1.33 -12.39 16.62
CA ARG A 51 -2.26 -13.32 15.98
C ARG A 51 -1.50 -13.96 14.82
N ASP A 52 -1.64 -15.28 14.65
CA ASP A 52 -1.04 -16.01 13.53
C ASP A 52 -1.42 -15.37 12.19
N GLU A 53 -2.57 -14.69 12.17
CA GLU A 53 -3.11 -13.93 11.06
C GLU A 53 -3.83 -12.65 11.54
N ARG A 54 -3.63 -11.55 10.81
CA ARG A 54 -4.35 -10.28 10.95
C ARG A 54 -5.00 -9.94 9.62
N VAL A 55 -6.26 -9.53 9.65
CA VAL A 55 -7.03 -9.13 8.46
C VAL A 55 -7.76 -7.84 8.77
N ALA A 56 -7.69 -6.87 7.87
CA ALA A 56 -8.52 -5.67 7.87
C ALA A 56 -9.28 -5.56 6.57
N THR A 57 -10.59 -5.28 6.67
CA THR A 57 -11.49 -5.18 5.51
C THR A 57 -12.28 -3.87 5.57
N VAL A 58 -12.22 -3.12 4.47
CA VAL A 58 -13.07 -1.94 4.25
C VAL A 58 -13.79 -2.09 2.92
N VAL A 59 -15.10 -1.86 2.92
CA VAL A 59 -15.88 -1.67 1.69
C VAL A 59 -16.61 -0.33 1.75
N PHE A 60 -16.36 0.52 0.75
CA PHE A 60 -17.08 1.76 0.55
C PHE A 60 -17.99 1.65 -0.67
N ASP A 61 -19.31 1.79 -0.47
CA ASP A 61 -20.29 1.85 -1.55
C ASP A 61 -20.44 3.30 -2.00
N ARG A 62 -20.00 3.58 -3.23
CA ARG A 62 -20.01 4.93 -3.79
C ARG A 62 -21.41 5.42 -4.13
N THR A 63 -22.37 4.52 -4.34
CA THR A 63 -23.76 4.91 -4.63
C THR A 63 -24.42 5.48 -3.38
N SER A 64 -24.26 4.82 -2.23
CA SER A 64 -24.77 5.32 -0.95
C SER A 64 -23.85 6.35 -0.29
N GLY A 65 -22.59 6.45 -0.73
CA GLY A 65 -21.59 7.34 -0.16
C GLY A 65 -21.09 6.92 1.22
N LYS A 66 -21.28 5.64 1.58
CA LYS A 66 -21.02 5.12 2.93
C LYS A 66 -20.03 3.97 2.91
N GLN A 67 -19.27 3.85 4.00
CA GLN A 67 -18.59 2.60 4.34
C GLN A 67 -19.65 1.59 4.79
N VAL A 68 -19.80 0.51 4.05
CA VAL A 68 -20.80 -0.55 4.30
C VAL A 68 -20.18 -1.78 4.98
N VAL A 69 -18.86 -1.91 4.94
CA VAL A 69 -18.08 -2.88 5.73
C VAL A 69 -16.87 -2.16 6.32
N GLY A 70 -16.62 -2.37 7.60
CA GLY A 70 -15.43 -1.90 8.29
C GLY A 70 -15.07 -2.86 9.41
N ASP A 71 -14.03 -3.66 9.18
CA ASP A 71 -13.45 -4.56 10.16
C ASP A 71 -11.96 -4.30 10.27
N HIS A 72 -11.48 -4.00 11.47
CA HIS A 72 -10.09 -3.59 11.74
C HIS A 72 -9.55 -2.50 10.78
N GLY A 73 -10.43 -1.64 10.24
CA GLY A 73 -10.12 -0.73 9.12
C GLY A 73 -9.00 0.28 9.38
N GLY A 74 -8.80 0.67 10.65
CA GLY A 74 -7.75 1.57 11.10
C GLY A 74 -6.45 0.88 11.54
N GLU A 75 -6.36 -0.45 11.46
CA GLU A 75 -5.14 -1.19 11.78
C GLU A 75 -4.08 -0.99 10.69
N ARG A 76 -2.81 -0.88 11.09
CA ARG A 76 -1.69 -0.64 10.17
C ARG A 76 -1.09 -1.95 9.67
N PHE A 77 -0.85 -1.97 8.37
CA PHE A 77 -0.16 -3.03 7.64
C PHE A 77 0.97 -2.42 6.83
N ARG A 78 2.05 -3.18 6.61
CA ARG A 78 2.93 -2.87 5.47
C ARG A 78 2.08 -2.97 4.21
N THR A 79 2.39 -2.18 3.20
CA THR A 79 1.56 -2.09 1.99
C THR A 79 2.04 -2.99 0.87
N ALA A 80 3.29 -3.47 0.96
CA ALA A 80 3.94 -4.19 -0.13
C ALA A 80 3.73 -3.46 -1.47
N SER A 81 3.26 -4.15 -2.50
CA SER A 81 3.00 -3.54 -3.81
C SER A 81 1.82 -2.57 -3.89
N VAL A 82 0.98 -2.43 -2.86
CA VAL A 82 -0.13 -1.45 -2.85
C VAL A 82 0.39 -0.01 -2.87
N VAL A 83 1.58 0.25 -2.29
CA VAL A 83 2.19 1.60 -2.31
C VAL A 83 2.43 2.15 -3.72
N LYS A 84 2.47 1.29 -4.75
CA LYS A 84 2.62 1.72 -6.14
C LYS A 84 1.49 2.66 -6.59
N LEU A 85 0.34 2.64 -5.92
CA LEU A 85 -0.71 3.66 -6.08
C LEU A 85 -0.20 5.06 -5.73
N PHE A 86 0.55 5.20 -4.63
CA PHE A 86 1.13 6.48 -4.19
C PHE A 86 2.24 6.92 -5.15
N ILE A 87 3.09 5.98 -5.59
CA ILE A 87 4.15 6.26 -6.59
C ILE A 87 3.52 6.81 -7.88
N ALA A 88 2.45 6.18 -8.38
CA ALA A 88 1.75 6.62 -9.58
C ALA A 88 1.08 7.99 -9.38
N LEU A 89 0.37 8.19 -8.27
CA LEU A 89 -0.29 9.46 -7.94
C LEU A 89 0.71 10.62 -7.87
N ASP A 90 1.84 10.41 -7.20
CA ASP A 90 2.90 11.40 -7.09
C ASP A 90 3.49 11.74 -8.46
N ALA A 91 3.81 10.73 -9.28
CA ALA A 91 4.31 10.94 -10.64
C ALA A 91 3.32 11.70 -11.54
N ILE A 92 2.01 11.42 -11.44
CA ILE A 92 0.97 12.08 -12.23
C ILE A 92 0.72 13.53 -11.75
N THR A 93 0.88 13.79 -10.46
CA THR A 93 0.62 15.11 -9.86
C THR A 93 1.69 16.13 -10.25
N HIS A 94 2.95 15.70 -10.35
CA HIS A 94 4.08 16.55 -10.75
C HIS A 94 4.18 16.79 -12.27
N GLY A 95 3.23 16.28 -13.05
CA GLY A 95 3.27 16.31 -14.51
C GLY A 95 4.15 15.17 -15.02
N PRO A 96 3.56 14.02 -15.40
CA PRO A 96 4.34 12.87 -15.83
C PRO A 96 5.10 13.24 -17.10
N ARG A 97 6.36 12.79 -17.22
CA ARG A 97 7.03 12.82 -18.52
C ARG A 97 6.21 11.93 -19.46
N LYS A 98 6.15 12.22 -20.77
CA LYS A 98 5.48 11.31 -21.73
C LYS A 98 5.97 9.87 -21.61
N SER A 99 7.26 9.68 -21.29
CA SER A 99 7.86 8.36 -21.06
C SER A 99 7.40 7.65 -19.77
N ASP A 100 6.77 8.36 -18.84
CA ASP A 100 6.31 7.79 -17.57
C ASP A 100 4.96 7.10 -17.70
N GLU A 101 4.12 7.45 -18.68
CA GLU A 101 2.79 6.83 -18.82
C GLU A 101 2.88 5.31 -19.05
N ALA A 102 3.75 4.88 -19.99
CA ALA A 102 3.98 3.47 -20.24
C ALA A 102 4.64 2.76 -19.03
N ARG A 103 5.50 3.46 -18.29
CA ARG A 103 6.13 2.94 -17.07
C ARG A 103 5.09 2.75 -15.96
N ILE A 104 4.25 3.75 -15.71
CA ILE A 104 3.15 3.69 -14.74
C ILE A 104 2.19 2.56 -15.11
N HIS A 105 1.83 2.43 -16.39
CA HIS A 105 0.97 1.36 -16.85
C HIS A 105 1.55 -0.02 -16.52
N ARG A 106 2.82 -0.27 -16.88
CA ARG A 106 3.49 -1.55 -16.61
C ARG A 106 3.70 -1.79 -15.11
N MET A 107 4.08 -0.76 -14.34
CA MET A 107 4.24 -0.84 -12.89
C MET A 107 2.94 -1.22 -12.19
N LEU A 108 1.82 -0.62 -12.58
CA LEU A 108 0.54 -0.86 -11.95
C LEU A 108 -0.07 -2.20 -12.36
N SER A 109 -0.10 -2.50 -13.66
CA SER A 109 -0.72 -3.73 -14.19
C SER A 109 0.07 -4.99 -13.80
N ARG A 110 1.39 -5.00 -14.00
CA ARG A 110 2.26 -6.16 -13.73
C ARG A 110 2.96 -6.09 -12.38
N SER A 111 2.64 -5.11 -11.55
CA SER A 111 3.31 -4.91 -10.26
C SER A 111 4.84 -4.79 -10.35
N ASP A 112 5.36 -4.24 -11.45
CA ASP A 112 6.80 -4.27 -11.74
C ASP A 112 7.66 -3.47 -10.73
N ASP A 113 8.55 -4.17 -10.04
CA ASP A 113 9.37 -3.63 -8.95
C ASP A 113 10.52 -2.76 -9.47
N ALA A 114 11.16 -3.12 -10.59
CA ALA A 114 12.24 -2.31 -11.18
C ALA A 114 11.77 -0.90 -11.60
N ILE A 115 10.56 -0.81 -12.17
CA ILE A 115 9.96 0.49 -12.47
C ILE A 115 9.59 1.24 -11.19
N ALA A 116 9.04 0.56 -10.17
CA ALA A 116 8.74 1.18 -8.90
C ALA A 116 10.00 1.73 -8.22
N ASN A 117 11.10 0.97 -8.21
CA ASN A 117 12.41 1.39 -7.72
C ASN A 117 12.87 2.67 -8.43
N THR A 118 12.75 2.71 -9.76
CA THR A 118 13.12 3.88 -10.57
C THR A 118 12.30 5.12 -10.19
N LEU A 119 10.98 5.00 -10.15
CA LEU A 119 10.08 6.12 -9.86
C LEU A 119 10.19 6.58 -8.41
N TRP A 120 10.30 5.63 -7.47
CA TRP A 120 10.49 5.89 -6.05
C TRP A 120 11.75 6.72 -5.80
N THR A 121 12.91 6.23 -6.25
CA THR A 121 14.19 6.91 -6.06
C THR A 121 14.20 8.28 -6.73
N ARG A 122 13.70 8.37 -7.97
CA ARG A 122 13.66 9.62 -8.73
C ARG A 122 12.80 10.69 -8.06
N ASN A 123 11.65 10.30 -7.52
CA ASN A 123 10.68 11.23 -6.97
C ASN A 123 10.90 11.51 -5.46
N GLY A 124 12.07 11.17 -4.91
CA GLY A 124 12.46 11.53 -3.54
C GLY A 124 12.08 10.50 -2.48
N ALA A 125 11.93 9.23 -2.87
CA ALA A 125 11.70 8.09 -1.98
C ALA A 125 10.52 8.32 -1.02
N SER A 126 10.75 8.20 0.30
CA SER A 126 9.74 8.37 1.36
C SER A 126 8.96 9.68 1.29
N ALA A 127 9.49 10.72 0.64
CA ALA A 127 8.77 11.98 0.44
C ALA A 127 7.50 11.82 -0.43
N ILE A 128 7.44 10.78 -1.28
CA ILE A 128 6.24 10.40 -2.04
C ILE A 128 5.09 10.14 -1.06
N VAL A 129 5.32 9.30 -0.05
CA VAL A 129 4.30 8.92 0.93
C VAL A 129 3.82 10.15 1.70
N THR A 130 4.75 10.99 2.17
CA THR A 130 4.39 12.22 2.90
C THR A 130 3.53 13.17 2.04
N ARG A 131 3.90 13.39 0.77
CA ARG A 131 3.13 14.26 -0.14
C ARG A 131 1.76 13.68 -0.46
N THR A 132 1.68 12.38 -0.77
CA THR A 132 0.40 11.72 -1.05
C THR A 132 -0.52 11.74 0.16
N ALA A 133 0.00 11.42 1.35
CA ALA A 133 -0.77 11.46 2.59
C ALA A 133 -1.33 12.87 2.86
N ALA A 134 -0.49 13.91 2.72
CA ALA A 134 -0.91 15.29 2.89
C ALA A 134 -1.96 15.73 1.84
N ALA A 135 -1.77 15.36 0.57
CA ALA A 135 -2.67 15.75 -0.51
C ALA A 135 -4.07 15.12 -0.40
N ILE A 136 -4.17 13.89 0.13
CA ILE A 136 -5.42 13.16 0.27
C ILE A 136 -6.03 13.35 1.67
N GLY A 137 -5.22 13.72 2.67
CA GLY A 137 -5.62 13.78 4.07
C GLY A 137 -5.59 12.42 4.78
N LEU A 138 -4.67 11.53 4.38
CA LEU A 138 -4.49 10.21 5.01
C LEU A 138 -3.92 10.38 6.41
N LYS A 139 -4.54 9.74 7.40
CA LYS A 139 -4.21 9.98 8.83
C LYS A 139 -3.26 8.94 9.39
N ASN A 140 -3.28 7.72 8.84
CA ASN A 140 -2.57 6.58 9.39
C ASN A 140 -1.58 5.94 8.40
N THR A 141 -1.30 6.62 7.28
CA THR A 141 -0.25 6.26 6.34
C THR A 141 1.07 6.94 6.71
N THR A 142 2.13 6.15 6.89
CA THR A 142 3.48 6.67 7.23
C THR A 142 4.54 6.08 6.32
N PRO A 143 5.59 6.86 5.95
CA PRO A 143 6.70 6.33 5.16
C PRO A 143 7.42 5.16 5.87
N PRO A 144 8.15 4.32 5.12
CA PRO A 144 8.91 3.23 5.70
C PRO A 144 10.05 3.76 6.57
N ALA A 145 10.43 3.00 7.61
CA ALA A 145 11.57 3.34 8.46
C ALA A 145 12.89 3.38 7.66
N ASP A 146 13.04 2.45 6.72
CA ASP A 146 14.12 2.46 5.72
C ASP A 146 13.59 3.04 4.40
N ALA A 147 14.10 4.21 4.00
CA ALA A 147 13.68 4.88 2.78
C ALA A 147 13.95 4.08 1.50
N GLY A 148 14.85 3.08 1.54
CA GLY A 148 15.09 2.16 0.44
C GLY A 148 14.04 1.06 0.29
N ARG A 149 13.07 0.96 1.20
CA ARG A 149 12.09 -0.14 1.24
C ARG A 149 10.68 0.38 1.11
N TRP A 150 10.30 0.80 -0.10
CA TRP A 150 8.97 1.36 -0.34
C TRP A 150 7.83 0.43 0.07
N GLY A 151 8.03 -0.90 0.02
CA GLY A 151 7.01 -1.89 0.40
C GLY A 151 6.68 -1.90 1.89
N ASP A 152 7.62 -1.45 2.73
CA ASP A 152 7.44 -1.31 4.18
C ASP A 152 6.66 -0.05 4.56
N THR A 153 6.16 0.72 3.58
CA THR A 153 5.22 1.82 3.84
C THR A 153 4.03 1.29 4.62
N LEU A 154 3.72 1.91 5.76
CA LEU A 154 2.60 1.50 6.60
C LEU A 154 1.35 2.27 6.19
N SER A 155 0.22 1.59 6.07
CA SER A 155 -1.09 2.20 5.82
C SER A 155 -2.21 1.36 6.43
N THR A 156 -3.42 1.89 6.38
CA THR A 156 -4.65 1.26 6.87
C THR A 156 -5.60 0.96 5.71
N ALA A 157 -6.57 0.06 5.92
CA ALA A 157 -7.57 -0.22 4.90
C ALA A 157 -8.43 1.02 4.60
N GLU A 158 -8.72 1.84 5.62
CA GLU A 158 -9.44 3.11 5.50
C GLU A 158 -8.67 4.14 4.64
N ASP A 159 -7.36 4.29 4.86
CA ASP A 159 -6.54 5.23 4.07
C ASP A 159 -6.36 4.77 2.61
N ILE A 160 -6.25 3.45 2.37
CA ILE A 160 -6.22 2.93 1.00
C ILE A 160 -7.57 3.13 0.31
N ALA A 161 -8.70 2.95 1.02
CA ALA A 161 -10.02 3.25 0.48
C ALA A 161 -10.17 4.75 0.15
N ALA A 162 -9.68 5.64 1.02
CA ALA A 162 -9.62 7.08 0.78
C ALA A 162 -8.76 7.42 -0.46
N THR A 163 -7.68 6.66 -0.70
CA THR A 163 -6.84 6.81 -1.90
C THR A 163 -7.61 6.49 -3.17
N TYR A 164 -8.37 5.39 -3.21
CA TYR A 164 -9.25 5.08 -4.35
C TYR A 164 -10.32 6.15 -4.56
N ARG A 165 -10.94 6.65 -3.49
CA ARG A 165 -11.89 7.78 -3.55
C ARG A 165 -11.24 9.00 -4.20
N HIS A 166 -10.02 9.34 -3.81
CA HIS A 166 -9.27 10.43 -4.42
C HIS A 166 -8.99 10.19 -5.91
N ILE A 167 -8.50 9.00 -6.30
CA ILE A 167 -8.25 8.63 -7.70
C ILE A 167 -9.50 8.86 -8.56
N LEU A 168 -10.67 8.52 -8.04
CA LEU A 168 -11.94 8.67 -8.76
C LEU A 168 -12.33 10.13 -9.00
N THR A 169 -11.88 11.07 -8.16
CA THR A 169 -12.10 12.52 -8.33
C THR A 169 -11.18 13.18 -9.35
N LEU A 170 -10.11 12.50 -9.78
CA LEU A 170 -9.15 13.07 -10.73
C LEU A 170 -9.79 13.34 -12.10
N PRO A 171 -9.27 14.32 -12.87
CA PRO A 171 -9.65 14.51 -14.26
C PRO A 171 -9.49 13.20 -15.06
N LYS A 172 -10.43 12.91 -15.97
CA LYS A 172 -10.53 11.62 -16.69
C LYS A 172 -9.20 11.15 -17.27
N ALA A 173 -8.42 12.05 -17.89
CA ALA A 173 -7.11 11.72 -18.45
C ALA A 173 -6.14 11.18 -17.38
N LYS A 174 -5.98 11.89 -16.26
CA LYS A 174 -5.13 11.48 -15.13
C LYS A 174 -5.65 10.23 -14.44
N ARG A 175 -6.97 10.15 -14.21
CA ARG A 175 -7.62 8.97 -13.63
C ARG A 175 -7.35 7.71 -14.46
N ASN A 176 -7.40 7.82 -15.78
CA ASN A 176 -7.20 6.68 -16.68
C ASN A 176 -5.74 6.19 -16.71
N LEU A 177 -4.75 7.03 -16.39
CA LEU A 177 -3.36 6.57 -16.21
C LEU A 177 -3.22 5.57 -15.05
N ILE A 178 -4.15 5.58 -14.10
CA ILE A 178 -4.19 4.65 -12.96
C ILE A 178 -5.23 3.55 -13.19
N LEU A 179 -6.48 3.89 -13.49
CA LEU A 179 -7.54 2.87 -13.52
C LEU A 179 -7.42 1.91 -14.72
N LYS A 180 -6.87 2.36 -15.87
CA LYS A 180 -6.67 1.48 -17.02
C LYS A 180 -5.74 0.30 -16.69
N PRO A 181 -4.50 0.50 -16.20
CA PRO A 181 -3.63 -0.62 -15.87
C PRO A 181 -4.14 -1.50 -14.72
N LEU A 182 -4.92 -0.95 -13.77
CA LEU A 182 -5.57 -1.74 -12.71
C LEU A 182 -6.65 -2.69 -13.26
N ARG A 183 -7.38 -2.28 -14.30
CA ARG A 183 -8.36 -3.14 -15.02
C ARG A 183 -7.68 -4.18 -15.91
N GLU A 184 -6.52 -3.81 -16.45
CA GLU A 184 -5.74 -4.64 -17.37
C GLU A 184 -4.66 -5.47 -16.66
N ALA A 185 -4.78 -5.67 -15.34
CA ALA A 185 -3.82 -6.45 -14.56
C ALA A 185 -3.84 -7.91 -15.04
N PRO A 186 -2.76 -8.41 -15.68
CA PRO A 186 -2.70 -9.80 -16.12
C PRO A 186 -2.59 -10.74 -14.92
N ARG A 187 -2.97 -12.01 -15.10
CA ARG A 187 -2.80 -13.04 -14.07
C ARG A 187 -1.36 -13.13 -13.56
N THR A 188 -0.38 -13.11 -14.46
CA THR A 188 1.04 -13.21 -14.10
C THR A 188 1.70 -11.83 -14.01
N ALA A 189 2.22 -11.50 -12.83
CA ALA A 189 2.99 -10.28 -12.56
C ALA A 189 4.38 -10.32 -13.23
N ALA A 190 5.13 -9.22 -13.14
CA ALA A 190 6.45 -9.08 -13.74
C ALA A 190 7.50 -10.02 -13.12
N ASP A 191 7.33 -10.39 -11.85
CA ASP A 191 8.14 -11.35 -11.10
C ASP A 191 7.70 -12.81 -11.29
N GLY A 192 6.67 -13.05 -12.12
CA GLY A 192 6.12 -14.38 -12.38
C GLY A 192 5.04 -14.83 -11.38
N PHE A 193 4.71 -14.03 -10.37
CA PHE A 193 3.70 -14.38 -9.37
C PHE A 193 2.27 -14.35 -9.95
N ASP A 194 1.40 -15.27 -9.54
CA ASP A 194 -0.04 -15.20 -9.85
C ASP A 194 -0.70 -14.14 -8.96
N GLN A 195 -1.02 -13.00 -9.55
CA GLN A 195 -1.66 -11.86 -8.89
C GLN A 195 -3.19 -11.84 -9.07
N HIS A 196 -3.82 -12.91 -9.58
CA HIS A 196 -5.28 -13.05 -9.58
C HIS A 196 -5.75 -13.85 -8.36
N PHE A 197 -5.43 -13.34 -7.16
CA PHE A 197 -5.99 -13.77 -5.87
C PHE A 197 -6.85 -12.65 -5.27
N GLY A 198 -7.74 -12.92 -4.32
CA GLY A 198 -8.58 -11.87 -3.75
C GLY A 198 -9.72 -11.45 -4.68
N ILE A 199 -9.83 -10.14 -4.94
CA ILE A 199 -10.90 -9.55 -5.75
C ILE A 199 -11.04 -10.21 -7.14
N PRO A 200 -9.97 -10.42 -7.93
CA PRO A 200 -10.09 -11.05 -9.25
C PRO A 200 -10.73 -12.44 -9.23
N THR A 201 -10.44 -13.25 -8.21
CA THR A 201 -11.02 -14.60 -8.03
C THR A 201 -12.45 -14.54 -7.49
N ALA A 202 -12.69 -13.68 -6.49
CA ALA A 202 -13.98 -13.60 -5.83
C ALA A 202 -15.08 -12.98 -6.72
N PHE A 203 -14.70 -12.12 -7.67
CA PHE A 203 -15.63 -11.31 -8.44
C PHE A 203 -15.45 -11.49 -9.97
N GLU A 204 -15.24 -12.73 -10.41
CA GLU A 204 -15.09 -13.06 -11.85
C GLU A 204 -16.33 -12.69 -12.69
N ASP A 205 -17.50 -12.57 -12.07
CA ASP A 205 -18.78 -12.30 -12.73
C ASP A 205 -19.11 -10.81 -12.93
N ARG A 206 -18.17 -9.90 -12.63
CA ARG A 206 -18.36 -8.44 -12.74
C ARG A 206 -17.03 -7.70 -12.97
N PRO A 207 -17.05 -6.47 -13.49
CA PRO A 207 -15.82 -5.73 -13.72
C PRO A 207 -15.12 -5.37 -12.41
N TRP A 208 -13.79 -5.32 -12.48
CA TRP A 208 -12.94 -4.86 -11.38
C TRP A 208 -11.75 -4.05 -11.89
N ALA A 209 -11.11 -3.32 -10.98
CA ALA A 209 -9.83 -2.65 -11.20
C ALA A 209 -8.97 -2.81 -9.94
N VAL A 210 -7.91 -3.62 -9.98
CA VAL A 210 -7.22 -4.07 -8.76
C VAL A 210 -5.76 -3.65 -8.69
N LYS A 211 -5.29 -3.45 -7.46
CA LYS A 211 -3.87 -3.49 -7.14
C LYS A 211 -3.65 -4.45 -5.98
N GLN A 212 -2.95 -5.54 -6.27
CA GLN A 212 -2.51 -6.50 -5.28
C GLN A 212 -1.22 -6.05 -4.58
N GLY A 213 -1.01 -6.57 -3.37
CA GLY A 213 0.23 -6.47 -2.60
C GLY A 213 0.66 -7.84 -2.11
N TRP A 214 1.93 -8.20 -2.25
CA TRP A 214 2.49 -9.37 -1.56
C TRP A 214 3.94 -9.09 -1.18
N ALA A 215 4.34 -9.54 -0.02
CA ALA A 215 5.73 -9.54 0.41
C ALA A 215 5.99 -10.58 1.49
N ALA A 216 7.22 -11.10 1.55
CA ALA A 216 7.66 -11.99 2.63
C ALA A 216 8.97 -11.50 3.25
N GLY A 217 9.13 -11.72 4.56
CA GLY A 217 10.30 -11.33 5.33
C GLY A 217 10.06 -10.08 6.19
N HIS A 218 11.06 -9.76 7.02
CA HIS A 218 10.97 -8.75 8.09
C HIS A 218 9.88 -9.06 9.13
N GLY A 219 9.73 -10.34 9.46
CA GLY A 219 8.87 -10.81 10.55
C GLY A 219 7.41 -11.07 10.18
N ALA A 220 7.04 -10.95 8.90
CA ALA A 220 5.69 -11.25 8.44
C ALA A 220 5.63 -11.60 6.94
N VAL A 221 4.53 -12.24 6.55
CA VAL A 221 4.13 -12.45 5.16
C VAL A 221 2.82 -11.71 4.93
N ASP A 222 2.83 -10.75 4.00
CA ASP A 222 1.68 -9.92 3.69
C ASP A 222 1.09 -10.31 2.33
N ALA A 223 -0.24 -10.37 2.25
CA ALA A 223 -0.98 -10.52 1.00
C ALA A 223 -2.21 -9.58 1.03
N HIS A 224 -2.39 -8.79 -0.01
CA HIS A 224 -3.40 -7.74 -0.04
C HIS A 224 -4.12 -7.76 -1.38
N THR A 225 -5.43 -7.56 -1.32
CA THR A 225 -6.24 -7.29 -2.50
C THR A 225 -7.01 -5.99 -2.30
N THR A 226 -6.87 -5.07 -3.24
CA THR A 226 -7.45 -3.73 -3.13
C THR A 226 -7.92 -3.28 -4.51
N GLY A 227 -9.05 -2.59 -4.59
CA GLY A 227 -9.57 -2.24 -5.90
C GLY A 227 -10.98 -1.68 -5.92
N LEU A 228 -11.47 -1.57 -7.15
CA LEU A 228 -12.84 -1.23 -7.51
C LEU A 228 -13.55 -2.50 -7.97
N VAL A 229 -14.81 -2.67 -7.58
CA VAL A 229 -15.64 -3.84 -7.91
C VAL A 229 -17.05 -3.41 -8.32
N GLY A 230 -17.58 -4.07 -9.35
CA GLY A 230 -18.95 -3.90 -9.82
C GLY A 230 -19.11 -2.79 -10.85
N GLU A 231 -20.29 -2.76 -11.48
CA GLU A 231 -20.59 -1.81 -12.55
C GLU A 231 -20.38 -0.36 -12.13
N GLY A 232 -19.80 0.44 -13.03
CA GLY A 232 -19.50 1.85 -12.78
C GLY A 232 -18.50 2.10 -11.64
N ASP A 233 -17.66 1.10 -11.32
CA ASP A 233 -16.72 1.11 -10.19
C ASP A 233 -17.44 1.32 -8.84
N ARG A 234 -18.61 0.71 -8.62
CA ARG A 234 -19.49 1.03 -7.48
C ARG A 234 -18.82 0.87 -6.12
N TYR A 235 -18.15 -0.25 -5.88
CA TYR A 235 -17.56 -0.55 -4.58
C TYR A 235 -16.05 -0.30 -4.61
N ILE A 236 -15.54 0.31 -3.56
CA ILE A 236 -14.11 0.28 -3.24
C ILE A 236 -13.93 -0.81 -2.19
N VAL A 237 -13.13 -1.83 -2.51
CA VAL A 237 -12.88 -2.98 -1.64
C VAL A 237 -11.40 -2.99 -1.29
N VAL A 238 -11.08 -3.05 -0.01
CA VAL A 238 -9.71 -3.08 0.51
C VAL A 238 -9.63 -4.18 1.56
N ILE A 239 -8.79 -5.19 1.29
CA ILE A 239 -8.49 -6.28 2.21
C ILE A 239 -6.98 -6.34 2.38
N LEU A 240 -6.52 -6.13 3.61
CA LEU A 240 -5.11 -6.20 3.98
C LEU A 240 -4.92 -7.38 4.94
N THR A 241 -4.07 -8.35 4.60
CA THR A 241 -3.71 -9.45 5.50
C THR A 241 -2.22 -9.43 5.86
N SER A 242 -1.90 -9.95 7.03
CA SER A 242 -0.54 -10.15 7.51
C SER A 242 -0.49 -11.44 8.33
N HIS A 243 0.49 -12.28 8.03
CA HIS A 243 0.67 -13.61 8.61
C HIS A 243 2.04 -13.72 9.27
N ALA A 244 2.18 -14.69 10.17
CA ALA A 244 3.47 -15.00 10.80
C ALA A 244 4.57 -15.25 9.76
N ASP A 245 5.81 -14.90 10.12
CA ASP A 245 6.97 -15.15 9.26
C ASP A 245 7.08 -16.64 8.91
N GLY A 246 7.52 -16.92 7.69
CA GLY A 246 7.60 -18.29 7.16
C GLY A 246 6.27 -18.89 6.65
N THR A 247 5.13 -18.19 6.79
CA THR A 247 3.88 -18.59 6.13
C THR A 247 4.07 -18.66 4.61
N ASP A 248 3.55 -19.71 3.96
CA ASP A 248 3.61 -19.80 2.50
C ASP A 248 2.76 -18.68 1.86
N LEU A 249 3.28 -18.03 0.83
CA LEU A 249 2.54 -16.98 0.11
C LEU A 249 1.22 -17.49 -0.47
N ALA A 250 1.13 -18.78 -0.84
CA ALA A 250 -0.12 -19.40 -1.30
C ALA A 250 -1.18 -19.46 -0.19
N VAL A 251 -0.76 -19.67 1.06
CA VAL A 251 -1.67 -19.62 2.22
C VAL A 251 -2.12 -18.19 2.47
N ALA A 252 -1.19 -17.22 2.41
CA ALA A 252 -1.50 -15.81 2.60
C ALA A 252 -2.47 -15.27 1.52
N THR A 253 -2.24 -15.62 0.24
CA THR A 253 -3.13 -15.21 -0.85
C THR A 253 -4.49 -15.92 -0.79
N ALA A 254 -4.55 -17.19 -0.37
CA ALA A 254 -5.80 -17.90 -0.14
C ALA A 254 -6.65 -17.26 0.97
N SER A 255 -6.03 -16.77 2.04
CA SER A 255 -6.72 -15.98 3.07
C SER A 255 -7.35 -14.71 2.47
N ALA A 256 -6.56 -13.92 1.72
CA ALA A 256 -7.08 -12.72 1.06
C ALA A 256 -8.21 -13.03 0.07
N THR A 257 -8.16 -14.17 -0.63
CA THR A 257 -9.24 -14.68 -1.48
C THR A 257 -10.48 -15.02 -0.68
N SER A 258 -10.35 -15.80 0.40
CA SER A 258 -11.49 -16.19 1.24
C SER A 258 -12.20 -14.97 1.85
N ALA A 259 -11.42 -13.98 2.29
CA ALA A 259 -11.97 -12.71 2.77
C ALA A 259 -12.76 -11.98 1.67
N ALA A 260 -12.27 -11.95 0.43
CA ALA A 260 -12.97 -11.34 -0.70
C ALA A 260 -14.25 -12.09 -1.09
N GLU A 261 -14.22 -13.43 -1.12
CA GLU A 261 -15.38 -14.28 -1.39
C GLU A 261 -16.49 -14.10 -0.34
N SER A 262 -16.13 -13.87 0.93
CA SER A 262 -17.10 -13.60 2.00
C SER A 262 -17.93 -12.33 1.75
N LEU A 263 -17.44 -11.41 0.92
CA LEU A 263 -18.13 -10.18 0.51
C LEU A 263 -19.08 -10.41 -0.67
N PHE A 264 -18.92 -11.48 -1.44
CA PHE A 264 -19.71 -11.76 -2.64
C PHE A 264 -21.23 -11.63 -2.45
N PRO A 265 -21.87 -12.22 -1.41
CA PRO A 265 -23.32 -12.09 -1.21
C PRO A 265 -23.75 -10.69 -0.75
N ARG A 266 -22.81 -9.84 -0.31
CA ARG A 266 -23.08 -8.49 0.22
C ARG A 266 -22.94 -7.40 -0.84
N LEU A 267 -22.16 -7.65 -1.89
CA LEU A 267 -21.91 -6.67 -2.94
C LEU A 267 -22.78 -6.99 -4.16
N GLY A 268 -23.64 -6.04 -4.52
CA GLY A 268 -24.38 -6.10 -5.78
C GLY A 268 -23.44 -6.20 -6.99
N LYS A 269 -23.97 -6.71 -8.10
CA LYS A 269 -23.29 -6.64 -9.40
C LYS A 269 -23.09 -5.18 -9.82
#